data_AF-A0AB37R9U8-F1
#
_entry.id   AF-A0AB37R9U8-F1
#
_cell.length_a   1.000
_cell.length_b   1.000
_cell.length_c   1.000
_cell.angle_alpha   90.00
_cell.angle_beta   90.00
_cell.angle_gamma   90.00
#
_symmetry.space_group_name_H-M   'P 1'
#
loop_
_entity.id
_entity.type
_entity.pdbx_description
1 polymer ?
#
loop_
_entity_poly.entity_id
_entity_poly.type
_entity_poly.pdbx_seq_one_letter_code
_entity_poly.pdbx_strand_id
1 'polypeptide(L)'
;KQLLKEATELVIATDADREGEMIARELIEYCGYRGPIQRLWLSALNEASIRQALSSVKQGAETYPLYLSALARSRADWLIGMNFSRLFTLLG
;
A
#
# COMPACT_ATOMS: atom_id res chain seq x y z
N LYS A 1 4.27 14.00 -7.87
CA LYS A 1 3.39 14.99 -7.20
C LYS A 1 2.56 15.84 -8.18
N GLN A 2 3.10 16.31 -9.31
CA GLN A 2 2.32 17.11 -10.29
C GLN A 2 1.07 16.39 -10.80
N LEU A 3 1.23 15.15 -11.29
CA LEU A 3 0.10 14.35 -11.80
C LEU A 3 -1.02 14.15 -10.76
N LEU A 4 -0.68 14.06 -9.48
CA LEU A 4 -1.66 13.92 -8.39
C LEU A 4 -2.47 15.20 -8.13
N LYS A 5 -1.95 16.38 -8.51
CA LYS A 5 -2.68 17.64 -8.40
C LYS A 5 -3.69 17.82 -9.53
N GLU A 6 -3.39 17.24 -10.69
CA GLU A 6 -4.22 17.31 -11.90
C GLU A 6 -5.25 16.18 -11.95
N ALA A 7 -4.98 15.07 -11.27
CA ALA A 7 -5.86 13.91 -11.23
C ALA A 7 -7.14 14.17 -10.42
N THR A 8 -8.29 13.85 -11.03
CA THR A 8 -9.58 13.82 -10.35
C THR A 8 -9.75 12.56 -9.49
N GLU A 9 -9.03 11.49 -9.82
CA GLU A 9 -9.10 10.18 -9.18
C GLU A 9 -7.77 9.45 -9.22
N LEU A 10 -7.51 8.64 -8.20
CA LEU A 10 -6.34 7.78 -8.11
C LEU A 10 -6.75 6.30 -8.06
N VAL A 11 -6.15 5.48 -8.91
CA VAL A 11 -6.31 4.02 -8.89
C VAL A 11 -5.02 3.37 -8.40
N ILE A 12 -5.08 2.64 -7.29
CA ILE A 12 -3.96 1.82 -6.81
C ILE A 12 -3.90 0.55 -7.65
N ALA A 13 -2.77 0.33 -8.34
CA ALA A 13 -2.54 -0.82 -9.22
C ALA A 13 -1.29 -1.63 -8.83
N THR A 14 -0.82 -1.51 -7.59
CA THR A 14 0.24 -2.34 -7.02
C THR A 14 -0.23 -3.79 -6.81
N ASP A 15 0.69 -4.68 -6.43
CA ASP A 15 0.39 -6.09 -6.18
C ASP A 15 -0.77 -6.28 -5.20
N ALA A 16 -1.59 -7.30 -5.46
CA ALA A 16 -2.83 -7.61 -4.73
C ALA A 16 -2.56 -8.26 -3.36
N ASP A 17 -1.77 -7.60 -2.52
CA ASP A 17 -1.38 -8.07 -1.19
C ASP A 17 -1.23 -6.92 -0.18
N ARG A 18 -0.72 -7.24 1.02
CA ARG A 18 -0.51 -6.28 2.10
C ARG A 18 0.61 -5.28 1.81
N GLU A 19 1.69 -5.71 1.18
CA GLU A 19 2.85 -4.84 0.91
C GLU A 19 2.55 -3.86 -0.23
N GLY A 20 1.85 -4.32 -1.27
CA GLY A 20 1.37 -3.48 -2.35
C GLY A 20 0.44 -2.36 -1.87
N GLU A 21 -0.44 -2.65 -0.90
CA GLU A 21 -1.26 -1.62 -0.23
C GLU A 21 -0.41 -0.64 0.57
N MET A 22 0.61 -1.13 1.29
CA MET A 22 1.51 -0.29 2.08
C MET A 22 2.30 0.69 1.23
N ILE A 23 3.00 0.21 0.21
CA ILE A 23 3.81 1.04 -0.68
C ILE A 23 2.96 2.15 -1.31
N ALA A 24 1.79 1.79 -1.86
CA ALA A 24 0.92 2.75 -2.51
C ALA A 24 0.43 3.82 -1.54
N ARG A 25 -0.03 3.43 -0.34
CA ARG A 25 -0.63 4.37 0.61
C ARG A 25 0.37 5.25 1.33
N GLU A 26 1.56 4.74 1.65
CA GLU A 26 2.64 5.59 2.15
C GLU A 26 3.00 6.68 1.14
N LEU A 27 3.05 6.34 -0.16
CA LEU A 27 3.33 7.32 -1.21
C LEU A 27 2.19 8.35 -1.35
N ILE A 28 0.93 7.90 -1.30
CA ILE A 28 -0.26 8.78 -1.32
C ILE A 28 -0.24 9.75 -0.13
N GLU A 29 0.04 9.24 1.06
CA GLU A 29 0.14 10.02 2.30
C GLU A 29 1.29 11.03 2.24
N TYR A 30 2.48 10.59 1.82
CA TYR A 30 3.65 11.45 1.59
C TYR A 30 3.41 12.54 0.54
N CYS A 31 2.59 12.24 -0.46
CA CYS A 31 2.18 13.21 -1.48
C CYS A 31 1.03 14.12 -1.02
N GLY A 32 0.38 13.83 0.10
CA GLY A 32 -0.74 14.60 0.64
C GLY A 32 -2.01 14.53 -0.19
N TYR A 33 -2.20 13.46 -0.98
CA TYR A 33 -3.40 13.30 -1.79
C TYR A 33 -4.61 12.94 -0.92
N ARG A 34 -5.74 13.64 -1.11
CA ARG A 34 -6.99 13.49 -0.35
C ARG A 34 -8.22 13.23 -1.23
N GLY A 35 -8.02 13.07 -2.53
CA GLY A 35 -9.10 12.79 -3.48
C GLY A 35 -9.59 11.33 -3.42
N PRO A 36 -10.53 10.96 -4.30
CA PRO A 36 -11.08 9.61 -4.35
C PRO A 36 -10.01 8.58 -4.72
N ILE A 37 -10.03 7.44 -4.04
CA ILE A 37 -9.10 6.34 -4.23
C ILE A 37 -9.89 5.09 -4.63
N GLN A 38 -9.50 4.49 -5.74
CA GLN A 38 -9.92 3.18 -6.20
C GLN A 38 -8.78 2.17 -6.13
N ARG A 39 -9.11 0.89 -6.19
CA ARG A 39 -8.15 -0.21 -6.10
C ARG A 39 -8.38 -1.25 -7.20
N LEU A 40 -7.40 -1.37 -8.09
CA LEU A 40 -7.36 -2.40 -9.13
C LEU A 40 -6.78 -3.69 -8.54
N TRP A 41 -7.62 -4.69 -8.26
CA TRP A 41 -7.18 -5.94 -7.64
C TRP A 41 -6.77 -6.99 -8.69
N LEU A 42 -5.51 -6.96 -9.09
CA LEU A 42 -4.97 -7.81 -10.16
C LEU A 42 -4.06 -8.91 -9.59
N SER A 43 -4.41 -10.18 -9.83
CA SER A 43 -3.62 -11.34 -9.37
C SER A 43 -2.69 -11.95 -10.43
N ALA A 44 -2.88 -11.60 -11.71
CA ALA A 44 -2.04 -12.09 -12.81
C ALA A 44 -2.02 -11.10 -13.98
N LEU A 45 -0.91 -11.06 -14.72
CA LEU A 45 -0.67 -10.12 -15.83
C LEU A 45 -1.12 -10.65 -17.21
N ASN A 46 -2.01 -11.64 -17.24
CA ASN A 46 -2.60 -12.09 -18.51
C ASN A 46 -3.81 -11.23 -18.89
N GLU A 47 -4.14 -11.19 -20.18
CA GLU A 47 -5.17 -10.31 -20.73
C GLU A 47 -6.55 -10.53 -20.07
N ALA A 48 -6.95 -11.78 -19.84
CA ALA A 48 -8.23 -12.10 -19.24
C ALA A 48 -8.34 -11.55 -17.81
N SER A 49 -7.31 -11.76 -16.98
CA SER A 49 -7.24 -11.25 -15.61
C SER A 49 -7.23 -9.72 -15.58
N ILE A 50 -6.53 -9.06 -16.49
CA ILE A 50 -6.51 -7.59 -16.59
C ILE A 50 -7.90 -7.05 -16.93
N ARG A 51 -8.56 -7.60 -17.96
CA ARG A 51 -9.92 -7.18 -18.35
C ARG A 51 -10.92 -7.37 -17.22
N GLN A 52 -10.84 -8.48 -16.49
CA GLN A 52 -11.71 -8.76 -15.34
C GLN A 52 -11.44 -7.80 -14.17
N ALA A 53 -10.17 -7.52 -13.85
CA ALA A 53 -9.84 -6.60 -12.77
C ALA A 53 -10.30 -5.17 -13.10
N LEU A 54 -10.16 -4.74 -14.35
CA LEU A 54 -10.61 -3.43 -14.81
C LEU A 54 -12.14 -3.29 -14.82
N SER A 55 -12.90 -4.37 -15.00
CA SER A 55 -14.36 -4.34 -14.90
C SER A 55 -14.89 -4.39 -13.46
N SER A 56 -14.03 -4.68 -12.49
CA SER A 56 -14.39 -4.88 -11.08
C SER A 56 -13.46 -4.11 -10.13
N VAL A 57 -13.15 -2.86 -10.48
CA VAL A 57 -12.34 -1.97 -9.64
C VAL A 57 -13.03 -1.74 -8.30
N LYS A 58 -12.28 -1.94 -7.21
CA LYS A 58 -12.77 -1.83 -5.85
C LYS A 58 -12.70 -0.39 -5.35
N GLN A 59 -13.55 -0.07 -4.37
CA GLN A 59 -13.36 1.15 -3.61
C GLN A 59 -12.10 1.02 -2.76
N GLY A 60 -11.31 2.09 -2.66
CA GLY A 60 -10.07 2.09 -1.88
C GLY A 60 -10.27 1.78 -0.39
N ALA A 61 -11.48 1.93 0.15
CA ALA A 61 -11.80 1.57 1.53
C ALA A 61 -11.81 0.04 1.76
N GLU A 62 -12.14 -0.77 0.75
CA GLU A 62 -12.27 -2.23 0.87
C GLU A 62 -10.95 -2.90 1.29
N THR A 63 -9.82 -2.36 0.82
CA THR A 63 -8.48 -2.91 1.06
C THR A 63 -7.70 -2.13 2.10
N TYR A 64 -8.27 -1.06 2.67
CA TYR A 64 -7.62 -0.26 3.71
C TYR A 64 -7.22 -1.07 4.96
N PRO A 65 -7.98 -2.09 5.42
CA PRO A 65 -7.54 -2.94 6.53
C PRO A 65 -6.22 -3.69 6.25
N LEU A 66 -5.93 -4.03 4.98
CA LEU A 66 -4.68 -4.70 4.60
C LEU A 66 -3.48 -3.76 4.78
N TYR A 67 -3.65 -2.49 4.43
CA TYR A 67 -2.66 -1.46 4.73
C TYR A 67 -2.40 -1.32 6.23
N LEU A 68 -3.45 -1.23 7.04
CA LEU A 68 -3.29 -1.12 8.50
C LEU A 68 -2.55 -2.33 9.07
N SER A 69 -2.82 -3.54 8.56
CA SER A 69 -2.08 -4.76 8.94
C SER A 69 -0.60 -4.66 8.58
N ALA A 70 -0.28 -4.22 7.35
CA ALA A 70 1.10 -4.06 6.88
C ALA A 70 1.86 -3.00 7.70
N LEU A 71 1.23 -1.84 7.94
CA LEU A 71 1.78 -0.75 8.72
C LEU A 71 2.06 -1.17 10.17
N ALA A 72 1.12 -1.89 10.79
CA ALA A 72 1.30 -2.41 12.14
C ALA A 72 2.49 -3.37 12.22
N ARG A 73 2.60 -4.30 11.25
CA ARG A 73 3.73 -5.22 11.15
C ARG A 73 5.05 -4.47 11.00
N SER A 74 5.15 -3.54 10.04
CA SER A 74 6.37 -2.77 9.79
C SER A 74 6.82 -1.98 11.02
N ARG A 75 5.89 -1.33 11.74
CA ARG A 75 6.19 -0.61 12.99
C ARG A 75 6.65 -1.56 14.09
N ALA A 76 6.02 -2.72 14.25
CA ALA A 76 6.43 -3.71 15.24
C ALA A 76 7.83 -4.27 14.95
N ASP A 77 8.09 -4.65 13.70
CA ASP A 77 9.38 -5.16 13.26
C ASP A 77 10.49 -4.11 13.48
N TRP A 78 10.23 -2.84 13.15
CA TRP A 78 11.17 -1.75 13.39
C TRP A 78 11.43 -1.51 14.88
N LEU A 79 10.38 -1.47 15.71
CA LEU A 79 10.50 -1.25 17.14
C LEU A 79 11.32 -2.37 17.81
N ILE A 80 11.00 -3.63 17.52
CA ILE A 80 11.72 -4.78 18.09
C ILE A 80 13.15 -4.78 17.55
N GLY A 81 13.32 -4.70 16.22
CA GLY A 81 14.61 -4.76 15.56
C GLY A 81 15.56 -3.67 16.01
N MET A 82 15.14 -2.41 16.05
CA MET A 82 16.00 -1.29 16.45
C MET A 82 16.40 -1.33 17.91
N ASN A 83 15.50 -1.72 18.82
CA ASN A 83 15.81 -1.74 20.25
C ASN A 83 16.68 -2.95 20.61
N PHE A 84 16.31 -4.15 20.17
CA PHE A 84 17.02 -5.37 20.56
C PHE A 84 18.38 -5.49 19.88
N SER A 85 18.51 -5.13 18.60
CA SER A 85 19.82 -5.15 17.94
C SER A 85 20.82 -4.25 18.66
N ARG A 86 20.43 -3.01 18.98
CA ARG A 86 21.27 -2.07 19.73
C ARG A 86 21.60 -2.57 21.13
N LEU A 87 20.62 -3.12 21.86
CA LEU A 87 20.84 -3.69 23.19
C LEU A 87 21.91 -4.79 23.13
N PHE A 88 21.77 -5.76 22.24
CA PHE A 88 22.70 -6.88 22.15
C PHE A 88 24.07 -6.47 21.60
N THR A 89 24.17 -5.43 20.77
CA THR A 89 25.47 -4.84 20.38
C THR A 89 26.20 -4.21 21.57
N LEU A 90 25.50 -3.63 22.54
CA LEU A 90 26.11 -3.00 23.71
C LEU A 90 26.46 -4.00 24.83
N LEU A 91 25.80 -5.15 24.86
CA LEU A 91 26.07 -6.21 25.85
C LEU A 91 27.21 -7.16 25.44
N GLY A 92 27.55 -7.21 24.14
CA GLY A 92 28.71 -7.92 23.60
C GLY A 92 29.94 -7.05 23.54
#